data_AF-A0A968NXJ4-F1
#
_entry.id   AF-A0A968NXJ4-F1
#
_cell.length_a   1.000
_cell.length_b   1.000
_cell.length_c   1.000
_cell.angle_alpha   90.00
_cell.angle_beta   90.00
_cell.angle_gamma   90.00
#
_symmetry.space_group_name_H-M   'P 1'
#
loop_
_entity.id
_entity.type
_entity.pdbx_description
1 polymer ?
#
loop_
_entity_poly.entity_id
_entity_poly.type
_entity_poly.pdbx_seq_one_letter_code
_entity_poly.pdbx_strand_id
1 'polypeptide(L)' 'MCCIPVRHSRPKHLAAVIQRYGVTTMWLTAALLNTLITEAPEALQGVKELLTGGEALSVSHIRRVQALLPDTQVINGYG' A
#
# COMPACT_ATOMS: atom_id res chain seq x y z
N MET A 1 0.63 12.73 -4.54
CA MET A 1 -0.41 11.87 -3.95
C MET A 1 -1.19 11.21 -5.08
N CYS A 2 -1.17 9.89 -5.20
CA CYS A 2 -1.88 9.16 -6.25
C CYS A 2 -3.03 8.34 -5.63
N CYS A 3 -4.27 8.67 -5.98
CA CYS A 3 -5.44 7.88 -5.62
C CYS A 3 -5.72 6.89 -6.76
N ILE A 4 -5.43 5.60 -6.55
CA ILE A 4 -5.70 4.57 -7.55
C ILE A 4 -7.08 3.97 -7.28
N PRO A 5 -8.07 4.19 -8.17
CA PRO A 5 -9.38 3.59 -8.00
C PRO A 5 -9.29 2.06 -8.09
N VAL A 6 -10.11 1.36 -7.31
CA VAL A 6 -10.07 -0.11 -7.12
C VAL A 6 -9.98 -0.91 -8.43
N ARG A 7 -10.59 -0.40 -9.51
CA ARG A 7 -10.57 -0.98 -10.87
C ARG A 7 -9.18 -1.05 -11.53
N HIS A 8 -8.17 -0.34 -11.01
CA HIS A 8 -6.80 -0.31 -11.53
C HIS A 8 -5.75 -0.91 -10.58
N SER A 9 -6.18 -1.60 -9.52
CA SER A 9 -5.32 -2.12 -8.44
C SER A 9 -4.57 -3.43 -8.78
N ARG A 10 -4.39 -3.75 -10.06
CA ARG A 10 -3.61 -4.94 -10.45
C ARG A 10 -2.15 -4.71 -10.04
N PRO A 11 -1.50 -5.65 -9.33
CA PRO A 11 -0.15 -5.43 -8.79
C PRO A 11 0.88 -4.95 -9.82
N LYS A 12 0.87 -5.56 -11.02
CA LYS A 12 1.78 -5.17 -12.12
C LYS A 12 1.58 -3.73 -12.59
N HIS A 13 0.33 -3.28 -12.64
CA HIS A 13 0.01 -1.90 -13.04
C HIS A 13 0.39 -0.92 -11.93
N LEU A 14 0.14 -1.29 -10.67
CA LEU A 14 0.51 -0.50 -9.50
C LEU A 14 2.03 -0.27 -9.44
N ALA A 15 2.82 -1.34 -9.55
CA ALA A 15 4.28 -1.27 -9.56
C ALA A 15 4.81 -0.35 -10.69
N ALA A 16 4.25 -0.50 -11.89
CA ALA A 16 4.61 0.33 -13.04
C ALA A 16 4.30 1.82 -12.82
N VAL A 17 3.15 2.13 -12.20
CA VAL A 17 2.78 3.51 -11.86
C VAL A 17 3.70 4.08 -10.79
N ILE A 18 3.98 3.33 -9.72
CA ILE A 18 4.88 3.77 -8.64
C ILE A 18 6.26 4.10 -9.19
N GLN A 19 6.84 3.20 -9.99
CA GLN A 19 8.16 3.42 -10.58
C GLN A 19 8.15 4.55 -11.61
N ARG A 20 7.17 4.58 -12.52
CA ARG A 20 7.11 5.58 -13.60
C ARG A 20 6.95 7.00 -13.09
N TYR A 21 6.15 7.18 -12.03
CA TYR A 21 5.82 8.51 -11.51
C TYR A 21 6.51 8.83 -10.18
N GLY A 22 7.38 7.95 -9.68
CA GLY A 22 8.08 8.14 -8.41
C GLY A 22 7.12 8.33 -7.24
N VAL A 23 6.05 7.51 -7.17
CA VAL A 23 5.02 7.68 -6.14
C VAL A 23 5.58 7.29 -4.77
N THR A 24 5.80 8.28 -3.90
CA THR A 24 6.29 8.05 -2.54
C THR A 24 5.18 7.93 -1.50
N THR A 25 3.98 8.45 -1.79
CA THR A 25 2.87 8.53 -0.83
C THR A 25 1.57 8.00 -1.47
N MET A 26 0.92 7.05 -0.81
CA MET A 26 -0.29 6.37 -1.30
C MET A 26 -1.37 6.24 -0.23
N TRP A 27 -2.63 6.22 -0.69
CA TRP A 27 -3.78 5.85 0.14
C TRP A 27 -4.39 4.55 -0.36
N LEU A 28 -4.58 3.57 0.53
CA LEU A 28 -5.21 2.28 0.23
C LEU A 28 -6.25 1.95 1.31
N THR A 29 -7.36 1.30 0.94
CA THR A 29 -8.24 0.73 1.97
C THR A 29 -7.52 -0.39 2.73
N ALA A 30 -7.94 -0.67 3.96
CA ALA A 30 -7.37 -1.75 4.77
C ALA A 30 -7.45 -3.10 4.03
N ALA A 31 -8.60 -3.39 3.39
CA ALA A 31 -8.79 -4.59 2.59
C ALA A 31 -7.77 -4.71 1.43
N LEU A 32 -7.56 -3.62 0.67
CA LEU A 32 -6.66 -3.65 -0.49
C LEU A 32 -5.19 -3.79 -0.07
N LEU A 33 -4.79 -3.12 1.03
CA LEU A 33 -3.46 -3.30 1.60
C LEU A 33 -3.22 -4.76 1.99
N ASN A 34 -4.19 -5.40 2.66
CA ASN A 34 -4.07 -6.80 3.08
C ASN A 34 -3.87 -7.74 1.89
N THR A 35 -4.60 -7.52 0.79
CA THR A 35 -4.41 -8.29 -0.45
C THR A 35 -3.02 -8.07 -1.04
N LEU A 36 -2.59 -6.81 -1.20
CA LEU A 36 -1.31 -6.49 -1.84
C LEU A 36 -0.11 -6.99 -1.04
N ILE A 37 -0.11 -6.86 0.29
CA ILE A 37 1.01 -7.34 1.11
C ILE A 37 1.07 -8.89 1.17
N THR A 38 -0.04 -9.56 0.88
CA THR A 38 -0.11 -11.02 0.86
C THR A 38 0.33 -11.58 -0.49
N GLU A 39 -0.17 -11.01 -1.58
CA GLU A 39 0.00 -11.56 -2.92
C GLU A 39 1.18 -10.95 -3.71
N ALA A 40 1.47 -9.67 -3.52
CA ALA A 40 2.45 -8.94 -4.33
C ALA A 40 3.08 -7.75 -3.57
N PRO A 41 3.78 -7.99 -2.45
CA PRO A 41 4.41 -6.94 -1.65
C PRO A 41 5.43 -6.11 -2.46
N GLU A 42 6.08 -6.71 -3.45
CA GLU A 42 7.02 -6.05 -4.36
C GLU A 42 6.37 -4.92 -5.17
N ALA A 43 5.05 -4.96 -5.35
CA ALA A 43 4.33 -3.92 -6.06
C ALA A 43 4.28 -2.58 -5.29
N LEU A 44 4.57 -2.60 -3.99
CA LEU A 44 4.59 -1.41 -3.12
C LEU A 44 6.01 -0.87 -2.89
N GLN A 45 7.03 -1.48 -3.49
CA GLN A 45 8.41 -1.04 -3.34
C GLN A 45 8.61 0.40 -3.84
N GLY A 46 9.32 1.21 -3.06
CA GLY A 46 9.56 2.63 -3.34
C GLY A 46 8.54 3.58 -2.73
N VAL A 47 7.41 3.07 -2.20
CA VAL A 47 6.46 3.87 -1.41
C VAL A 47 7.05 4.10 -0.02
N LYS A 48 7.12 5.36 0.41
CA LYS A 48 7.64 5.77 1.72
C LYS A 48 6.53 5.95 2.75
N GLU A 49 5.36 6.38 2.30
CA GLU A 49 4.22 6.66 3.17
C GLU A 49 2.97 5.95 2.63
N LEU A 50 2.41 5.07 3.44
CA LEU A 50 1.21 4.33 3.12
C LEU A 50 0.10 4.68 4.10
N LEU A 51 -0.84 5.49 3.66
CA LEU A 51 -2.04 5.81 4.40
C LEU A 51 -3.06 4.68 4.17
N THR A 52 -3.65 4.19 5.26
CA THR A 52 -4.67 3.15 5.19
C THR A 52 -5.82 3.41 6.14
N GLY A 53 -7.05 3.09 5.72
CA GLY A 53 -8.26 3.36 6.48
C GLY A 53 -9.51 2.79 5.81
N GLY A 54 -10.67 3.17 6.31
CA GLY A 54 -11.98 2.70 5.84
C GLY A 54 -12.53 1.47 6.60
N GLU A 55 -11.66 0.64 7.17
CA GLU A 55 -12.03 -0.46 8.08
C GLU A 55 -10.96 -0.64 9.18
N ALA A 56 -11.21 -1.59 10.11
CA ALA A 56 -10.24 -1.97 11.13
C ALA A 56 -8.97 -2.60 10.52
N LEU A 57 -7.80 -2.12 10.94
CA LEU A 57 -6.51 -2.64 10.50
C LEU A 57 -6.17 -3.98 11.16
N SER A 58 -5.59 -4.87 10.37
CA SER A 58 -5.11 -6.17 10.84
C SER A 58 -3.66 -6.07 11.31
N VAL A 59 -3.41 -6.28 12.61
CA VAL A 59 -2.07 -6.20 13.22
C VAL A 59 -1.07 -7.13 12.53
N SER A 60 -1.49 -8.32 12.11
CA SER A 60 -0.62 -9.27 11.40
C SER A 60 -0.17 -8.73 10.04
N HIS A 61 -1.06 -8.09 9.30
CA HIS A 61 -0.72 -7.48 8.01
C HIS A 61 0.19 -6.26 8.19
N ILE A 62 -0.02 -5.43 9.22
CA ILE A 62 0.88 -4.30 9.51
C ILE A 62 2.29 -4.79 9.86
N ARG A 63 2.43 -5.84 10.69
CA ARG A 63 3.73 -6.45 10.97
C ARG A 63 4.39 -6.99 9.70
N ARG A 64 3.60 -7.56 8.79
CA ARG A 64 4.10 -8.05 7.50
C ARG A 64 4.58 -6.91 6.60
N VAL A 65 3.87 -5.77 6.59
CA VAL A 65 4.34 -4.55 5.92
C VAL A 65 5.69 -4.12 6.49
N GLN A 66 5.83 -3.99 7.81
CA GLN A 66 7.09 -3.59 8.44
C GLN A 66 8.25 -4.54 8.14
N ALA A 67 7.98 -5.84 8.02
CA ALA A 67 8.98 -6.85 7.69
C ALA A 67 9.41 -6.85 6.21
N LEU A 68 8.47 -6.58 5.29
CA LEU A 68 8.71 -6.67 3.84
C LEU A 68 9.04 -5.31 3.21
N LEU A 69 8.65 -4.22 3.85
CA LEU A 69 8.77 -2.83 3.42
C LEU A 69 9.33 -1.99 4.59
N PRO A 70 10.59 -2.22 5.00
CA PRO A 70 11.15 -1.59 6.20
C PRO A 70 11.27 -0.06 6.09
N ASP A 71 11.37 0.45 4.86
CA ASP A 71 11.48 1.89 4.58
C ASP A 71 10.11 2.58 4.42
N THR A 72 9.01 1.84 4.59
CA THR A 72 7.65 2.35 4.43
C THR A 72 7.00 2.61 5.77
N GLN A 73 6.61 3.87 6.01
CA GLN A 73 5.78 4.27 7.13
C GLN A 73 4.30 3.98 6.82
N VAL A 74 3.62 3.26 7.72
CA VAL A 74 2.17 3.05 7.62
C VAL A 74 1.45 4.01 8.55
N ILE A 75 0.47 4.73 8.02
CA ILE A 75 -0.33 5.73 8.73
C ILE A 75 -1.79 5.28 8.70
N ASN A 76 -2.40 5.13 9.88
CA ASN A 76 -3.84 4.85 9.96
C ASN A 76 -4.63 6.15 9.74
N GLY A 77 -5.23 6.30 8.57
CA GLY A 77 -6.12 7.39 8.20
C GLY A 77 -7.55 7.09 8.65
N TYR A 78 -7.80 7.21 9.95
CA TYR A 78 -9.16 7.15 10.51
C TYR A 78 -9.67 8.58 10.74
N GLY A 79 -10.92 8.84 10.35
CA GLY A 79 -11.62 10.12 10.46
C GLY A 79 -13.11 9.93 10.27
#